data_AF-A0A967G455-F1
#
_entry.id   AF-A0A967G455-F1
#
_cell.length_a   1.000
_cell.length_b   1.000
_cell.length_c   1.000
_cell.angle_alpha   90.00
_cell.angle_beta   90.00
_cell.angle_gamma   90.00
#
_symmetry.space_group_name_H-M   'P 1'
#
loop_
_entity.id
_entity.type
_entity.pdbx_description
1 polymer ?
#
loop_
_entity_poly.entity_id
_entity_poly.type
_entity_poly.pdbx_seq_one_letter_code
_entity_poly.pdbx_strand_id
1 'polypeptide(L)'
;MKKILCLMVVTSLAISLFISSAEAQDRQLLLYRSAREASRTIGSESYKRLKMTRERLQDVDLPEFESRDPLFYRWPTPMVKAGSLMIALDRSGTSRVRDRLFIDSDGDGSLKDETAVIAHKTSSQHSNFGPTKVVFEGEDGSIPYHLNFRLCDHGSRYLFIRPGGWYQGTIIVGGKEHHCILIDRNVNGIFNDKSMNAEDCDRIQIVKDDDEGIHFVGNYLEIEGDLHYLEVARDGEYVKITAAEDVTFGKVKMPKPITEFAAGGENGLFVRKLEDGVCSLPVGQYHIDHWTTERKDDAGNSWKLQGSRFSKSGRFSVNEAEEIELSIGEPVISILTTRDRRGNRYFSQSLEGKLKESVAITRNGKRPPAPKLHIRSKDGTYDRTFDFRYG
;
A
#
# COMPACT_ATOMS: atom_id res chain seq x y z
N MET A 1 -21.91 76.97 38.31
CA MET A 1 -22.66 75.95 39.08
C MET A 1 -22.31 74.57 38.53
N LYS A 2 -21.45 73.84 39.25
CA LYS A 2 -21.70 72.50 39.82
C LYS A 2 -22.14 71.38 38.84
N LYS A 3 -21.20 70.43 38.68
CA LYS A 3 -21.37 68.96 38.86
C LYS A 3 -22.03 68.22 37.67
N ILE A 4 -21.62 67.02 37.22
CA ILE A 4 -20.99 65.86 37.86
C ILE A 4 -20.17 65.05 36.83
N LEU A 5 -19.10 64.46 37.35
CA LEU A 5 -18.20 63.46 36.80
C LEU A 5 -18.90 62.08 36.76
N CYS A 6 -18.94 61.39 35.62
CA CYS A 6 -19.34 59.98 35.55
C CYS A 6 -18.24 59.19 34.82
N LEU A 7 -17.36 58.61 35.62
CA LEU A 7 -16.28 57.71 35.22
C LEU A 7 -16.90 56.30 35.10
N MET A 8 -17.17 55.83 33.88
CA MET A 8 -17.47 54.41 33.67
C MET A 8 -16.15 53.65 33.46
N VAL A 9 -15.77 52.89 34.48
CA VAL A 9 -14.75 51.83 34.37
C VAL A 9 -15.45 50.62 33.74
N VAL A 10 -15.17 50.33 32.47
CA VAL A 10 -15.53 49.06 31.84
C VAL A 10 -14.34 48.12 31.99
N THR A 11 -14.41 47.24 32.97
CA THR A 11 -13.50 46.12 33.13
C THR A 11 -13.88 45.04 32.11
N SER A 12 -13.24 45.07 30.94
CA SER A 12 -13.29 43.95 29.99
C SER A 12 -12.43 42.81 30.51
N LEU A 13 -13.08 41.79 31.06
CA LEU A 13 -12.46 40.53 31.45
C LEU A 13 -12.17 39.72 30.17
N ALA A 14 -10.96 39.89 29.61
CA ALA A 14 -10.45 39.05 28.54
C ALA A 14 -10.05 37.69 29.14
N ILE A 15 -10.92 36.70 29.03
CA ILE A 15 -10.57 35.30 29.27
C ILE A 15 -9.76 34.84 28.05
N SER A 16 -8.44 35.01 28.13
CA SER A 16 -7.51 34.37 27.21
C SER A 16 -7.53 32.87 27.48
N LEU A 17 -8.26 32.12 26.66
CA LEU A 17 -8.08 30.69 26.49
C LEU A 17 -6.67 30.47 25.93
N PHE A 18 -5.69 30.34 26.82
CA PHE A 18 -4.39 29.75 26.48
C PHE A 18 -4.61 28.25 26.28
N ILE A 19 -5.10 27.88 25.11
CA ILE A 19 -4.88 26.52 24.60
C ILE A 19 -3.36 26.45 24.37
N SER A 20 -2.72 25.52 25.05
CA SER A 20 -1.28 25.25 25.00
C SER A 20 -0.81 25.06 23.55
N SER A 21 -0.31 26.13 22.95
CA SER A 21 0.12 26.22 21.55
C SER A 21 1.39 25.44 21.21
N ALA A 22 1.97 24.72 22.17
CA ALA A 22 3.16 23.90 21.97
C ALA A 22 2.86 22.58 21.23
N GLU A 23 1.70 21.96 21.46
CA GLU A 23 1.34 20.70 20.77
C GLU A 23 0.87 20.92 19.32
N ALA A 24 0.30 22.09 19.03
CA ALA A 24 -0.18 22.44 17.69
C ALA A 24 0.95 22.79 16.70
N GLN A 25 2.16 23.08 17.19
CA GLN A 25 3.30 23.45 16.34
C GLN A 25 3.99 22.27 15.65
N ASP A 26 3.74 21.03 16.10
CA ASP A 26 4.40 19.84 15.54
C ASP A 26 3.58 19.14 14.43
N ARG A 27 2.30 19.51 14.28
CA ARG A 27 1.41 18.93 13.27
C ARG A 27 1.61 19.62 11.93
N GLN A 28 1.95 18.82 10.92
CA GLN A 28 2.19 19.30 9.57
C GLN A 28 1.02 18.85 8.69
N LEU A 29 0.13 19.80 8.40
CA LEU A 29 -1.09 19.55 7.62
C LEU A 29 -0.75 19.15 6.20
N LEU A 30 -1.47 18.15 5.71
CA LEU A 30 -1.40 17.68 4.35
C LEU A 30 -2.72 18.00 3.63
N LEU A 31 -2.63 18.18 2.33
CA LEU A 31 -3.77 18.49 1.50
C LEU A 31 -4.31 17.21 0.87
N TYR A 32 -5.60 16.97 1.09
CA TYR A 32 -6.31 15.88 0.44
C TYR A 32 -6.38 16.08 -1.08
N ARG A 33 -6.19 15.00 -1.83
CA ARG A 33 -6.25 14.94 -3.29
C ARG A 33 -7.03 13.69 -3.71
N SER A 34 -7.60 13.74 -4.91
CA SER A 34 -8.29 12.58 -5.49
C SER A 34 -8.23 12.59 -7.01
N ALA A 35 -8.13 11.41 -7.63
CA ALA A 35 -8.09 11.24 -9.08
C ALA A 35 -8.53 9.84 -9.53
N ARG A 36 -9.03 9.75 -10.78
CA ARG A 36 -9.34 8.46 -11.46
C ARG A 36 -8.13 7.56 -11.62
N GLU A 37 -6.98 8.17 -11.83
CA GLU A 37 -5.71 7.50 -12.11
C GLU A 37 -4.70 7.81 -10.99
N ALA A 38 -5.16 7.83 -9.73
CA ALA A 38 -4.33 8.11 -8.55
C ALA A 38 -3.03 7.29 -8.54
N SER A 39 -3.07 6.04 -9.00
CA SER A 39 -1.90 5.15 -9.13
C SER A 39 -0.76 5.71 -9.99
N ARG A 40 -1.04 6.65 -10.92
CA ARG A 40 0.01 7.33 -11.71
C ARG A 40 0.76 8.37 -10.90
N THR A 41 0.13 8.94 -9.87
CA THR A 41 0.74 9.92 -8.98
C THR A 41 1.41 9.25 -7.80
N ILE A 42 0.73 8.28 -7.17
CA ILE A 42 1.22 7.64 -5.94
C ILE A 42 2.16 6.45 -6.20
N GLY A 43 2.45 6.12 -7.46
CA GLY A 43 3.38 5.04 -7.87
C GLY A 43 2.99 3.62 -7.42
N SER A 44 1.85 3.44 -6.76
CA SER A 44 1.47 2.19 -6.12
C SER A 44 0.31 1.49 -6.83
N GLU A 45 0.48 0.19 -7.10
CA GLU A 45 -0.62 -0.70 -7.50
C GLU A 45 -1.44 -1.20 -6.29
N SER A 46 -1.74 -0.33 -5.34
CA SER A 46 -2.58 -0.65 -4.19
C SER A 46 -3.97 -1.10 -4.64
N TYR A 47 -4.39 -2.31 -4.27
CA TYR A 47 -5.77 -2.75 -4.47
C TYR A 47 -6.20 -3.78 -3.45
N LYS A 48 -7.51 -3.78 -3.17
CA LYS A 48 -8.18 -4.85 -2.42
C LYS A 48 -9.19 -5.53 -3.34
N ARG A 49 -9.22 -6.86 -3.30
CA ARG A 49 -10.13 -7.67 -4.11
C ARG A 49 -11.32 -8.10 -3.26
N LEU A 50 -12.49 -7.56 -3.55
CA LEU A 50 -13.74 -7.91 -2.90
C LEU A 50 -14.38 -9.12 -3.59
N LYS A 51 -14.94 -10.01 -2.76
CA LYS A 51 -15.77 -11.13 -3.21
C LYS A 51 -17.24 -10.70 -3.18
N MET A 52 -17.98 -11.13 -4.18
CA MET A 52 -19.43 -10.94 -4.21
C MET A 52 -20.05 -11.62 -2.99
N THR A 53 -21.02 -10.95 -2.35
CA THR A 53 -21.80 -11.50 -1.24
C THR A 53 -23.25 -11.72 -1.64
N ARG A 54 -23.91 -12.62 -0.91
CA ARG A 54 -25.36 -12.85 -0.94
C ARG A 54 -25.98 -12.69 0.45
N GLU A 55 -25.18 -12.34 1.45
CA GLU A 55 -25.59 -12.30 2.85
C GLU A 55 -26.56 -11.14 3.11
N ARG A 56 -27.63 -11.49 3.83
CA ARG A 56 -28.71 -10.67 4.40
C ARG A 56 -28.77 -9.24 3.87
N LEU A 57 -29.18 -9.11 2.59
CA LEU A 57 -29.69 -7.86 2.00
C LEU A 57 -31.06 -7.46 2.60
N GLN A 58 -31.64 -8.28 3.49
CA GLN A 58 -32.99 -8.09 4.01
C GLN A 58 -33.13 -6.83 4.87
N ASP A 59 -32.02 -6.33 5.41
CA ASP A 59 -31.98 -5.19 6.34
C ASP A 59 -31.29 -3.97 5.71
N VAL A 60 -31.10 -3.94 4.37
CA VAL A 60 -30.54 -2.81 3.64
C VAL A 60 -31.62 -2.23 2.74
N ASP A 61 -31.91 -0.94 2.88
CA ASP A 61 -32.79 -0.23 1.96
C ASP A 61 -32.10 -0.06 0.61
N LEU A 62 -32.69 -0.60 -0.45
CA LEU A 62 -32.07 -0.66 -1.79
C LEU A 62 -32.64 0.43 -2.72
N PRO A 63 -31.85 0.94 -3.66
CA PRO A 63 -32.34 1.82 -4.70
C PRO A 63 -33.15 1.02 -5.72
N GLU A 64 -33.86 1.71 -6.60
CA GLU A 64 -34.49 1.05 -7.74
C GLU A 64 -33.42 0.62 -8.76
N PHE A 65 -33.29 -0.70 -8.93
CA PHE A 65 -32.41 -1.28 -9.94
C PHE A 65 -33.12 -1.41 -11.29
N GLU A 66 -32.39 -1.17 -12.37
CA GLU A 66 -32.86 -1.38 -13.74
C GLU A 66 -32.70 -2.84 -14.18
N SER A 67 -31.75 -3.58 -13.60
CA SER A 67 -31.60 -5.01 -13.87
C SER A 67 -32.23 -5.89 -12.78
N ARG A 68 -32.59 -7.12 -13.16
CA ARG A 68 -33.08 -8.14 -12.22
C ARG A 68 -31.95 -8.89 -11.48
N ASP A 69 -30.70 -8.63 -11.83
CA ASP A 69 -29.53 -9.35 -11.32
C ASP A 69 -28.42 -8.41 -10.78
N PRO A 70 -28.71 -7.50 -9.83
CA PRO A 70 -27.67 -6.70 -9.21
C PRO A 70 -26.64 -7.57 -8.48
N LEU A 71 -25.39 -7.10 -8.41
CA LEU A 71 -24.33 -7.74 -7.62
C LEU A 71 -24.06 -6.93 -6.37
N PHE A 72 -23.75 -7.62 -5.28
CA PHE A 72 -23.49 -6.98 -3.99
C PHE A 72 -22.09 -7.35 -3.49
N TYR A 73 -21.45 -6.37 -2.86
CA TYR A 73 -20.13 -6.48 -2.25
C TYR A 73 -20.14 -5.72 -0.92
N ARG A 74 -19.27 -6.12 0.00
CA ARG A 74 -18.98 -5.36 1.21
C ARG A 74 -17.53 -4.89 1.15
N TRP A 75 -17.33 -3.61 1.39
CA TRP A 75 -15.99 -3.04 1.58
C TRP A 75 -15.70 -2.95 3.07
N PRO A 76 -14.77 -3.74 3.62
CA PRO A 76 -14.42 -3.66 5.04
C PRO A 76 -13.60 -2.40 5.30
N THR A 77 -14.05 -1.59 6.24
CA THR A 77 -13.39 -0.35 6.66
C THR A 77 -13.63 -0.13 8.17
N PRO A 78 -12.59 0.25 8.94
CA PRO A 78 -12.75 0.62 10.34
C PRO A 78 -13.37 2.01 10.53
N MET A 79 -13.59 2.79 9.45
CA MET A 79 -14.10 4.16 9.52
C MET A 79 -15.59 4.25 9.85
N VAL A 80 -16.32 3.13 9.81
CA VAL A 80 -17.73 3.07 10.22
C VAL A 80 -17.95 2.01 11.29
N LYS A 81 -18.89 2.26 12.21
CA LYS A 81 -19.21 1.34 13.33
C LYS A 81 -19.65 -0.04 12.85
N ALA A 82 -20.30 -0.13 11.70
CA ALA A 82 -20.72 -1.39 11.08
C ALA A 82 -19.54 -2.25 10.56
N GLY A 83 -18.33 -1.68 10.49
CA GLY A 83 -17.11 -2.36 10.01
C GLY A 83 -17.05 -2.61 8.51
N SER A 84 -18.09 -2.24 7.75
CA SER A 84 -18.11 -2.32 6.29
C SER A 84 -19.18 -1.44 5.67
N LEU A 85 -18.95 -1.00 4.44
CA LEU A 85 -19.94 -0.31 3.60
C LEU A 85 -20.48 -1.26 2.52
N MET A 86 -21.77 -1.12 2.19
CA MET A 86 -22.40 -1.89 1.12
C MET A 86 -22.10 -1.27 -0.25
N ILE A 87 -21.89 -2.12 -1.26
CA ILE A 87 -21.74 -1.72 -2.66
C ILE A 87 -22.67 -2.58 -3.50
N ALA A 88 -23.46 -1.93 -4.37
CA ALA A 88 -24.27 -2.59 -5.38
C ALA A 88 -23.81 -2.22 -6.80
N LEU A 89 -23.88 -3.18 -7.72
CA LEU A 89 -23.58 -2.99 -9.14
C LEU A 89 -24.75 -3.44 -9.98
N ASP A 90 -25.21 -2.54 -10.84
CA ASP A 90 -26.39 -2.70 -11.69
C ASP A 90 -26.06 -2.45 -13.17
N ARG A 91 -27.00 -2.78 -14.06
CA ARG A 91 -26.91 -2.51 -15.50
C ARG A 91 -27.97 -1.50 -15.90
N SER A 92 -27.58 -0.50 -16.69
CA SER A 92 -28.54 0.36 -17.37
C SER A 92 -29.24 -0.41 -18.51
N GLY A 93 -30.57 -0.41 -18.53
CA GLY A 93 -31.45 -0.91 -19.60
C GLY A 93 -30.95 -2.15 -20.36
N THR A 94 -30.51 -1.94 -21.61
CA THR A 94 -30.04 -3.00 -22.53
C THR A 94 -28.52 -3.25 -22.49
N SER A 95 -27.80 -2.56 -21.59
CA SER A 95 -26.35 -2.72 -21.42
C SER A 95 -26.03 -4.16 -21.05
N ARG A 96 -25.06 -4.76 -21.75
CA ARG A 96 -24.56 -6.10 -21.40
C ARG A 96 -23.65 -6.07 -20.18
N VAL A 97 -23.14 -4.89 -19.83
CA VAL A 97 -22.14 -4.69 -18.77
C VAL A 97 -22.79 -3.97 -17.60
N ARG A 98 -22.26 -4.18 -16.39
CA ARG A 98 -22.68 -3.44 -15.21
C ARG A 98 -21.96 -2.11 -15.20
N ASP A 99 -22.69 -1.05 -15.51
CA ASP A 99 -22.20 0.31 -15.72
C ASP A 99 -22.72 1.30 -14.68
N ARG A 100 -23.49 0.83 -13.69
CA ARG A 100 -23.98 1.61 -12.56
C ARG A 100 -23.45 1.01 -11.25
N LEU A 101 -22.82 1.83 -10.41
CA LEU A 101 -22.35 1.46 -9.07
C LEU A 101 -23.06 2.33 -8.03
N PHE A 102 -23.55 1.72 -6.97
CA PHE A 102 -24.05 2.37 -5.77
C PHE A 102 -23.15 1.95 -4.61
N ILE A 103 -22.85 2.88 -3.71
CA ILE A 103 -22.10 2.62 -2.49
C ILE A 103 -22.76 3.42 -1.39
N ASP A 104 -22.87 2.81 -0.21
CA ASP A 104 -23.26 3.46 1.05
C ASP A 104 -22.20 4.52 1.36
N SER A 105 -22.44 5.73 0.87
CA SER A 105 -21.43 6.78 0.70
C SER A 105 -21.33 7.68 1.92
N ASP A 106 -22.30 7.65 2.81
CA ASP A 106 -22.30 8.34 4.11
C ASP A 106 -22.26 7.39 5.31
N GLY A 107 -22.37 6.08 5.08
CA GLY A 107 -22.23 5.05 6.11
C GLY A 107 -23.47 4.82 6.95
N ASP A 108 -24.65 5.22 6.48
CA ASP A 108 -25.92 5.07 7.17
C ASP A 108 -26.51 3.64 7.07
N GLY A 109 -25.93 2.79 6.21
CA GLY A 109 -26.35 1.40 6.00
C GLY A 109 -27.49 1.24 4.97
N SER A 110 -27.88 2.30 4.28
CA SER A 110 -28.81 2.35 3.17
C SER A 110 -28.08 2.49 1.83
N LEU A 111 -28.73 2.08 0.75
CA LEU A 111 -28.36 2.42 -0.62
C LEU A 111 -29.49 3.14 -1.36
N LYS A 112 -30.62 3.39 -0.70
CA LYS A 112 -31.87 3.84 -1.34
C LYS A 112 -31.80 5.27 -1.85
N ASP A 113 -31.13 6.11 -1.10
CA ASP A 113 -30.86 7.52 -1.37
C ASP A 113 -29.59 7.73 -2.22
N GLU A 114 -28.83 6.65 -2.44
CA GLU A 114 -27.57 6.71 -3.16
C GLU A 114 -27.75 6.94 -4.66
N THR A 115 -26.95 7.87 -5.18
CA THR A 115 -26.94 8.17 -6.62
C THR A 115 -25.98 7.24 -7.35
N ALA A 116 -26.45 6.64 -8.45
CA ALA A 116 -25.63 5.76 -9.26
C ALA A 116 -24.39 6.48 -9.83
N VAL A 117 -23.21 5.95 -9.50
CA VAL A 117 -21.94 6.30 -10.14
C VAL A 117 -21.85 5.55 -11.47
N ILE A 118 -21.77 6.30 -12.57
CA ILE A 118 -21.69 5.74 -13.92
C ILE A 118 -20.25 5.37 -14.25
N ALA A 119 -20.05 4.19 -14.86
CA ALA A 119 -18.74 3.76 -15.32
C ALA A 119 -18.18 4.73 -16.38
N HIS A 120 -16.99 5.26 -16.14
CA HIS A 120 -16.32 6.14 -17.11
C HIS A 120 -15.61 5.36 -18.22
N LYS A 121 -15.40 4.05 -18.02
CA LYS A 121 -14.79 3.16 -19.02
C LYS A 121 -15.35 1.75 -18.88
N THR A 122 -15.91 1.23 -19.97
CA THR A 122 -16.42 -0.13 -20.06
C THR A 122 -15.75 -0.92 -21.20
N SER A 123 -15.72 -2.23 -21.04
CA SER A 123 -15.38 -3.20 -22.08
C SER A 123 -16.25 -4.45 -21.86
N SER A 124 -16.19 -5.42 -22.77
CA SER A 124 -16.98 -6.65 -22.67
C SER A 124 -16.77 -7.45 -21.36
N GLN A 125 -15.69 -7.19 -20.62
CA GLN A 125 -15.34 -7.90 -19.39
C GLN A 125 -15.12 -6.99 -18.18
N HIS A 126 -15.07 -5.67 -18.38
CA HIS A 126 -14.66 -4.73 -17.33
C HIS A 126 -15.52 -3.47 -17.32
N SER A 127 -15.73 -2.94 -16.12
CA SER A 127 -16.27 -1.60 -15.90
C SER A 127 -15.42 -0.89 -14.86
N ASN A 128 -15.07 0.37 -15.13
CA ASN A 128 -14.25 1.19 -14.24
C ASN A 128 -15.07 2.38 -13.75
N PHE A 129 -15.03 2.63 -12.45
CA PHE A 129 -15.78 3.69 -11.77
C PHE A 129 -14.82 4.56 -10.95
N GLY A 130 -15.25 5.78 -10.68
CA GLY A 130 -14.58 6.67 -9.75
C GLY A 130 -13.95 7.94 -10.36
N PRO A 131 -13.23 8.73 -9.55
CA PRO A 131 -13.14 8.55 -8.09
C PRO A 131 -14.52 8.75 -7.46
N THR A 132 -14.95 7.80 -6.63
CA THR A 132 -16.24 7.85 -5.94
C THR A 132 -15.98 8.33 -4.53
N LYS A 133 -16.64 9.42 -4.15
CA LYS A 133 -16.54 9.99 -2.80
C LYS A 133 -17.35 9.15 -1.82
N VAL A 134 -16.76 8.89 -0.67
CA VAL A 134 -17.38 8.40 0.56
C VAL A 134 -17.05 9.44 1.63
N VAL A 135 -17.97 9.70 2.55
CA VAL A 135 -17.81 10.64 3.65
C VAL A 135 -17.97 9.87 4.95
N PHE A 136 -16.94 9.90 5.78
CA PHE A 136 -16.99 9.32 7.11
C PHE A 136 -17.28 10.38 8.17
N GLU A 137 -17.96 10.00 9.24
CA GLU A 137 -18.05 10.81 10.44
C GLU A 137 -16.72 10.77 11.20
N GLY A 138 -16.08 11.93 11.38
CA GLY A 138 -14.93 12.13 12.24
C GLY A 138 -15.27 12.96 13.48
N GLU A 139 -14.37 12.97 14.46
CA GLU A 139 -14.54 13.75 15.69
C GLU A 139 -14.61 15.26 15.40
N ASP A 140 -13.80 15.73 14.45
CA ASP A 140 -13.70 17.15 14.05
C ASP A 140 -14.56 17.50 12.82
N GLY A 141 -15.35 16.55 12.32
CA GLY A 141 -16.25 16.74 11.18
C GLY A 141 -16.17 15.64 10.13
N SER A 142 -16.70 15.92 8.95
CA SER A 142 -16.78 14.98 7.84
C SER A 142 -15.42 14.73 7.18
N ILE A 143 -15.02 13.47 7.07
CA ILE A 143 -13.75 13.03 6.45
C ILE A 143 -14.04 12.50 5.04
N PRO A 144 -13.64 13.20 3.97
CA PRO A 144 -13.81 12.71 2.62
C PRO A 144 -12.78 11.63 2.28
N TYR A 145 -13.23 10.55 1.67
CA TYR A 145 -12.38 9.52 1.10
C TYR A 145 -12.84 9.15 -0.31
N HIS A 146 -11.93 8.74 -1.19
CA HIS A 146 -12.28 8.43 -2.58
C HIS A 146 -11.76 7.06 -2.96
N LEU A 147 -12.61 6.30 -3.66
CA LEU A 147 -12.31 4.98 -4.18
C LEU A 147 -12.38 4.95 -5.70
N ASN A 148 -11.49 4.19 -6.31
CA ASN A 148 -11.60 3.77 -7.70
C ASN A 148 -11.97 2.29 -7.75
N PHE A 149 -12.90 1.93 -8.64
CA PHE A 149 -13.39 0.56 -8.76
C PHE A 149 -13.12 -0.01 -10.14
N ARG A 150 -12.79 -1.30 -10.20
CA ARG A 150 -12.78 -2.09 -11.43
C ARG A 150 -13.54 -3.39 -11.21
N LEU A 151 -14.68 -3.53 -11.87
CA LEU A 151 -15.41 -4.79 -11.95
C LEU A 151 -14.77 -5.68 -13.03
N CYS A 152 -14.56 -6.95 -12.70
CA CYS A 152 -14.26 -8.01 -13.66
C CYS A 152 -15.44 -8.99 -13.71
N ASP A 153 -16.25 -8.90 -14.76
CA ASP A 153 -17.50 -9.69 -14.92
C ASP A 153 -17.32 -10.85 -15.92
N HIS A 154 -16.27 -11.65 -15.73
CA HIS A 154 -16.02 -12.84 -16.55
C HIS A 154 -15.47 -14.00 -15.73
N GLY A 155 -16.17 -15.14 -15.75
CA GLY A 155 -15.82 -16.34 -14.98
C GLY A 155 -16.09 -16.15 -13.48
N SER A 156 -15.13 -15.61 -12.76
CA SER A 156 -15.27 -15.28 -11.33
C SER A 156 -15.44 -13.77 -11.19
N ARG A 157 -16.59 -13.34 -10.66
CA ARG A 157 -16.94 -11.92 -10.50
C ARG A 157 -16.19 -11.34 -9.31
N TYR A 158 -15.25 -10.43 -9.59
CA TYR A 158 -14.49 -9.71 -8.58
C TYR A 158 -14.64 -8.21 -8.77
N LEU A 159 -14.72 -7.50 -7.65
CA LEU A 159 -14.61 -6.05 -7.62
C LEU A 159 -13.24 -5.70 -7.03
N PHE A 160 -12.41 -5.06 -7.83
CA PHE A 160 -11.17 -4.47 -7.34
C PHE A 160 -11.47 -3.06 -6.87
N ILE A 161 -11.08 -2.74 -5.64
CA ILE A 161 -11.08 -1.39 -5.12
C ILE A 161 -9.64 -0.90 -5.01
N ARG A 162 -9.43 0.38 -5.27
CA ARG A 162 -8.13 1.05 -5.22
C ARG A 162 -8.29 2.40 -4.53
N PRO A 163 -7.24 2.93 -3.90
CA PRO A 163 -7.25 4.31 -3.42
C PRO A 163 -7.55 5.23 -4.60
N GLY A 164 -8.56 6.08 -4.43
CA GLY A 164 -8.88 7.18 -5.32
C GLY A 164 -8.45 8.53 -4.78
N GLY A 165 -8.03 8.58 -3.52
CA GLY A 165 -7.45 9.75 -2.89
C GLY A 165 -6.21 9.46 -2.07
N TRP A 166 -5.50 10.52 -1.73
CA TRP A 166 -4.25 10.53 -0.96
C TRP A 166 -4.08 11.90 -0.31
N TYR A 167 -3.17 12.00 0.66
CA TYR A 167 -2.75 13.28 1.21
C TYR A 167 -1.37 13.64 0.71
N GLN A 168 -1.14 14.92 0.43
CA GLN A 168 0.19 15.40 0.07
C GLN A 168 0.42 16.84 0.54
N GLY A 169 1.67 17.18 0.81
CA GLY A 169 2.01 18.50 1.30
C GLY A 169 3.51 18.74 1.35
N THR A 170 3.89 19.93 1.78
CA THR A 170 5.27 20.22 2.17
C THR A 170 5.37 20.04 3.66
N ILE A 171 6.39 19.30 4.11
CA ILE A 171 6.72 19.11 5.51
C ILE A 171 8.14 19.63 5.76
N ILE A 172 8.44 19.97 7.01
CA ILE A 172 9.74 20.39 7.49
C ILE A 172 10.27 19.31 8.43
N VAL A 173 11.45 18.77 8.12
CA VAL A 173 12.15 17.79 8.96
C VAL A 173 13.61 18.23 9.06
N GLY A 174 14.17 18.30 10.27
CA GLY A 174 15.54 18.79 10.47
C GLY A 174 15.79 20.20 9.92
N GLY A 175 14.75 21.04 9.83
CA GLY A 175 14.81 22.38 9.25
C GLY A 175 14.85 22.43 7.71
N LYS A 176 14.64 21.29 7.02
CA LYS A 176 14.58 21.20 5.56
C LYS A 176 13.17 20.87 5.09
N GLU A 177 12.78 21.45 3.97
CA GLU A 177 11.51 21.15 3.32
C GLU A 177 11.58 19.84 2.53
N HIS A 178 10.54 19.02 2.65
CA HIS A 178 10.36 17.80 1.88
C HIS A 178 8.92 17.73 1.34
N HIS A 179 8.75 17.13 0.16
CA HIS A 179 7.42 16.81 -0.32
C HIS A 179 6.98 15.45 0.27
N CYS A 180 5.85 15.45 0.95
CA CYS A 180 5.28 14.26 1.59
C CYS A 180 4.03 13.81 0.84
N ILE A 181 3.90 12.49 0.63
CA ILE A 181 2.68 11.84 0.12
C ILE A 181 2.31 10.68 1.05
N LEU A 182 1.10 10.69 1.60
CA LEU A 182 0.52 9.59 2.39
C LEU A 182 -0.47 8.79 1.55
N ILE A 183 -0.37 7.47 1.65
CA ILE A 183 -1.15 6.53 0.84
C ILE A 183 -1.72 5.46 1.77
N ASP A 184 -3.05 5.38 1.81
CA ASP A 184 -3.77 4.21 2.31
C ASP A 184 -3.53 3.04 1.35
N ARG A 185 -2.64 2.14 1.72
CA ARG A 185 -2.18 1.04 0.85
C ARG A 185 -3.17 -0.11 0.85
N ASN A 186 -3.75 -0.40 2.01
CA ASN A 186 -4.62 -1.55 2.19
C ASN A 186 -6.09 -1.25 1.79
N VAL A 187 -6.36 0.02 1.45
CA VAL A 187 -7.62 0.55 0.93
C VAL A 187 -8.74 0.37 1.94
N ASN A 188 -8.53 0.74 3.20
CA ASN A 188 -9.53 0.63 4.27
C ASN A 188 -10.06 1.99 4.76
N GLY A 189 -9.52 3.11 4.27
CA GLY A 189 -9.93 4.47 4.62
C GLY A 189 -9.17 5.12 5.78
N ILE A 190 -8.20 4.43 6.39
CA ILE A 190 -7.26 5.04 7.36
C ILE A 190 -5.85 5.14 6.76
N PHE A 191 -5.03 6.03 7.31
CA PHE A 191 -3.69 6.36 6.79
C PHE A 191 -2.56 6.09 7.78
N ASN A 192 -2.87 5.47 8.92
CA ASN A 192 -1.93 5.20 10.00
C ASN A 192 -1.78 3.71 10.32
N ASP A 193 -2.14 2.81 9.39
CA ASP A 193 -1.96 1.38 9.59
C ASP A 193 -0.49 0.99 9.63
N LYS A 194 -0.11 0.39 10.75
CA LYS A 194 1.19 -0.23 10.99
C LYS A 194 0.99 -1.74 11.05
N SER A 195 1.83 -2.51 10.38
CA SER A 195 1.70 -3.97 10.37
C SER A 195 3.02 -4.68 10.14
N MET A 196 3.06 -5.95 10.52
CA MET A 196 4.12 -6.88 10.14
C MET A 196 4.03 -7.33 8.67
N ASN A 197 2.87 -7.16 8.02
CA ASN A 197 2.70 -7.49 6.62
C ASN A 197 2.72 -6.19 5.78
N ALA A 198 3.62 -6.11 4.80
CA ALA A 198 3.74 -4.93 3.94
C ALA A 198 2.42 -4.49 3.30
N GLU A 199 1.58 -5.43 2.84
CA GLU A 199 0.30 -5.09 2.16
C GLU A 199 -0.76 -4.52 3.11
N ASP A 200 -0.60 -4.70 4.42
CA ASP A 200 -1.52 -4.18 5.43
C ASP A 200 -1.02 -2.86 6.03
N CYS A 201 0.24 -2.46 5.80
CA CYS A 201 0.78 -1.18 6.25
C CYS A 201 0.46 -0.08 5.24
N ASP A 202 0.28 1.15 5.70
CA ASP A 202 0.22 2.31 4.81
C ASP A 202 1.59 2.73 4.29
N ARG A 203 1.61 3.66 3.33
CA ARG A 203 2.86 4.19 2.76
C ARG A 203 2.97 5.68 2.97
N ILE A 204 4.20 6.11 3.21
CA ILE A 204 4.61 7.50 3.21
C ILE A 204 5.77 7.66 2.24
N GLN A 205 5.68 8.63 1.35
CA GLN A 205 6.78 9.00 0.46
C GLN A 205 7.35 10.33 0.90
N ILE A 206 8.66 10.37 1.07
CA ILE A 206 9.41 11.60 1.31
C ILE A 206 10.22 11.84 0.04
N VAL A 207 9.67 12.62 -0.88
CA VAL A 207 10.30 12.86 -2.17
C VAL A 207 11.43 13.85 -1.97
N LYS A 208 12.63 13.44 -2.37
CA LYS A 208 13.81 14.30 -2.44
C LYS A 208 14.43 14.15 -3.83
N ASP A 209 14.56 15.27 -4.53
CA ASP A 209 15.08 15.29 -5.91
C ASP A 209 14.32 14.28 -6.80
N ASP A 210 15.04 13.39 -7.50
CA ASP A 210 14.50 12.30 -8.34
C ASP A 210 14.35 10.95 -7.58
N ASP A 211 14.57 10.94 -6.26
CA ASP A 211 14.43 9.73 -5.43
C ASP A 211 13.05 9.70 -4.76
N GLU A 212 12.16 8.86 -5.32
CA GLU A 212 10.85 8.56 -4.76
C GLU A 212 10.96 7.42 -3.73
N GLY A 213 11.57 7.73 -2.58
CA GLY A 213 11.65 6.80 -1.45
C GLY A 213 10.26 6.49 -0.91
N ILE A 214 9.73 5.30 -1.21
CA ILE A 214 8.47 4.81 -0.63
C ILE A 214 8.79 4.05 0.67
N HIS A 215 8.34 4.58 1.80
CA HIS A 215 8.49 3.98 3.12
C HIS A 215 7.16 3.41 3.63
N PHE A 216 7.23 2.57 4.67
CA PHE A 216 6.04 2.14 5.40
C PHE A 216 5.69 3.19 6.45
N VAL A 217 4.41 3.43 6.65
CA VAL A 217 3.95 4.10 7.87
C VAL A 217 4.24 3.15 9.04
N GLY A 218 5.15 3.56 9.92
CA GLY A 218 5.61 2.79 11.06
C GLY A 218 5.82 3.67 12.29
N ASN A 219 6.43 3.12 13.34
CA ASN A 219 6.84 3.89 14.52
C ASN A 219 7.96 4.88 14.20
N TYR A 220 8.80 4.52 13.23
CA TYR A 220 9.92 5.34 12.81
C TYR A 220 9.93 5.59 11.31
N LEU A 221 10.54 6.71 10.94
CA LEU A 221 10.83 7.08 9.57
C LEU A 221 12.28 7.56 9.52
N GLU A 222 13.06 6.99 8.60
CA GLU A 222 14.44 7.41 8.38
C GLU A 222 14.48 8.42 7.23
N ILE A 223 14.97 9.62 7.52
CA ILE A 223 15.10 10.71 6.56
C ILE A 223 16.55 11.17 6.57
N GLU A 224 17.23 11.06 5.43
CA GLU A 224 18.65 11.44 5.28
C GLU A 224 19.62 10.70 6.24
N GLY A 225 19.24 9.51 6.71
CA GLY A 225 20.02 8.70 7.66
C GLY A 225 19.68 8.97 9.13
N ASP A 226 18.89 10.01 9.42
CA ASP A 226 18.42 10.32 10.76
C ASP A 226 17.06 9.67 11.02
N LEU A 227 16.92 9.08 12.20
CA LEU A 227 15.70 8.39 12.60
C LEU A 227 14.74 9.34 13.32
N HIS A 228 13.47 9.28 12.94
CA HIS A 228 12.42 10.13 13.48
C HIS A 228 11.23 9.29 13.95
N TYR A 229 10.60 9.68 15.05
CA TYR A 229 9.27 9.20 15.40
C TYR A 229 8.26 9.72 14.39
N LEU A 230 7.38 8.82 13.93
CA LEU A 230 6.30 9.14 13.00
C LEU A 230 4.94 8.91 13.66
N GLU A 231 4.15 9.97 13.72
CA GLU A 231 2.73 9.94 14.01
C GLU A 231 1.95 10.42 12.79
N VAL A 232 0.94 9.66 12.39
CA VAL A 232 0.05 10.00 11.28
C VAL A 232 -1.37 10.04 11.84
N ALA A 233 -2.09 11.12 11.52
CA ALA A 233 -3.51 11.23 11.83
C ALA A 233 -4.25 10.04 11.23
N ARG A 234 -5.24 9.50 11.94
CA ARG A 234 -6.01 8.34 11.47
C ARG A 234 -6.60 8.54 10.08
N ASP A 235 -7.09 9.74 9.82
CA ASP A 235 -7.68 10.17 8.55
C ASP A 235 -6.66 10.72 7.53
N GLY A 236 -5.38 10.79 7.89
CA GLY A 236 -4.29 11.27 7.06
C GLY A 236 -4.11 12.80 7.00
N GLU A 237 -4.92 13.59 7.73
CA GLU A 237 -4.91 15.05 7.61
C GLU A 237 -3.57 15.67 7.97
N TYR A 238 -2.84 15.09 8.92
CA TYR A 238 -1.52 15.58 9.31
C TYR A 238 -0.53 14.46 9.60
N VAL A 239 0.74 14.85 9.59
CA VAL A 239 1.84 14.06 10.17
C VAL A 239 2.54 14.86 11.27
N LYS A 240 3.09 14.15 12.24
CA LYS A 240 4.05 14.69 13.21
C LYS A 240 5.32 13.86 13.13
N ILE A 241 6.44 14.55 12.91
CA ILE A 241 7.76 13.95 12.72
C ILE A 241 8.71 14.63 13.69
N THR A 242 9.31 13.85 14.58
CA THR A 242 10.21 14.36 15.63
C THR A 242 11.46 13.49 15.70
N ALA A 243 12.61 14.05 16.06
CA ALA A 243 13.85 13.28 16.16
C ALA A 243 13.71 12.13 17.18
N ALA A 244 14.24 10.95 16.84
CA ALA A 244 14.21 9.77 17.69
C ALA A 244 15.62 9.47 18.22
N GLU A 245 16.02 10.15 19.29
CA GLU A 245 17.37 10.09 19.86
C GLU A 245 17.58 8.91 20.84
N ASP A 246 16.49 8.35 21.35
CA ASP A 246 16.45 7.32 22.39
C ASP A 246 16.11 5.92 21.84
N VAL A 247 16.38 5.69 20.55
CA VAL A 247 16.10 4.40 19.90
C VAL A 247 17.21 3.39 20.16
N THR A 248 16.85 2.26 20.74
CA THR A 248 17.74 1.11 20.87
C THR A 248 17.86 0.35 19.55
N PHE A 249 19.09 0.00 19.18
CA PHE A 249 19.39 -0.77 17.97
C PHE A 249 19.96 -2.16 18.29
N GLY A 250 19.66 -3.13 17.43
CA GLY A 250 20.33 -4.43 17.40
C GLY A 250 21.09 -4.62 16.08
N LYS A 251 22.00 -5.61 16.07
CA LYS A 251 22.83 -5.93 14.89
C LYS A 251 22.25 -7.09 14.11
N VAL A 252 22.24 -6.95 12.78
CA VAL A 252 21.79 -7.98 11.85
C VAL A 252 22.93 -8.29 10.90
N LYS A 253 23.35 -9.55 10.89
CA LYS A 253 24.41 -10.06 10.05
C LYS A 253 23.84 -10.84 8.87
N MET A 254 24.42 -10.60 7.70
CA MET A 254 24.04 -11.18 6.42
C MET A 254 25.20 -11.93 5.79
N PRO A 255 24.92 -12.83 4.83
CA PRO A 255 25.96 -13.40 4.00
C PRO A 255 26.69 -12.30 3.21
N LYS A 256 28.02 -12.37 3.16
CA LYS A 256 28.89 -11.40 2.48
C LYS A 256 28.49 -11.00 1.05
N PRO A 257 27.92 -11.90 0.21
CA PRO A 257 27.50 -11.51 -1.14
C PRO A 257 26.33 -10.52 -1.19
N ILE A 258 25.56 -10.35 -0.11
CA ILE A 258 24.46 -9.39 -0.07
C ILE A 258 25.06 -7.98 -0.09
N THR A 259 24.58 -7.14 -1.01
CA THR A 259 25.05 -5.75 -1.17
C THR A 259 24.05 -4.74 -0.62
N GLU A 260 22.78 -5.12 -0.54
CA GLU A 260 21.69 -4.30 -0.01
C GLU A 260 20.63 -5.21 0.60
N PHE A 261 20.03 -4.73 1.68
CA PHE A 261 19.01 -5.42 2.45
C PHE A 261 17.92 -4.45 2.87
N ALA A 262 16.66 -4.88 2.80
CA ALA A 262 15.55 -4.12 3.33
C ALA A 262 14.68 -4.97 4.28
N ALA A 263 14.31 -4.35 5.40
CA ALA A 263 13.44 -4.94 6.41
C ALA A 263 12.26 -4.01 6.70
N GLY A 264 11.07 -4.57 6.68
CA GLY A 264 9.82 -3.87 6.97
C GLY A 264 9.13 -4.42 8.22
N GLY A 265 8.33 -3.61 8.88
CA GLY A 265 7.48 -4.01 10.01
C GLY A 265 6.76 -2.82 10.63
N GLU A 266 6.25 -3.00 11.85
CA GLU A 266 5.58 -1.93 12.59
C GLU A 266 6.50 -0.73 12.88
N ASN A 267 7.82 -0.96 12.89
CA ASN A 267 8.82 0.09 13.07
C ASN A 267 9.08 0.91 11.79
N GLY A 268 8.53 0.53 10.64
CA GLY A 268 8.78 1.19 9.35
C GLY A 268 9.52 0.29 8.37
N LEU A 269 9.97 0.88 7.26
CA LEU A 269 10.80 0.22 6.23
C LEU A 269 12.21 0.80 6.27
N PHE A 270 13.20 -0.08 6.44
CA PHE A 270 14.61 0.27 6.50
C PHE A 270 15.35 -0.37 5.35
N VAL A 271 15.98 0.44 4.50
CA VAL A 271 16.90 -0.02 3.45
C VAL A 271 18.32 0.21 3.96
N ARG A 272 19.16 -0.83 3.90
CA ARG A 272 20.50 -0.84 4.47
C ARG A 272 21.51 -1.25 3.42
N LYS A 273 22.51 -0.40 3.24
CA LYS A 273 23.80 -0.81 2.69
C LYS A 273 24.56 -1.51 3.81
N LEU A 274 25.24 -2.60 3.47
CA LEU A 274 25.94 -3.42 4.44
C LEU A 274 27.39 -2.98 4.56
N GLU A 275 27.88 -2.85 5.78
CA GLU A 275 29.30 -2.68 6.09
C GLU A 275 29.80 -4.02 6.65
N ASP A 276 30.74 -4.65 5.95
CA ASP A 276 31.27 -5.99 6.29
C ASP A 276 30.19 -7.09 6.50
N GLY A 277 29.04 -6.94 5.84
CA GLY A 277 27.91 -7.86 5.94
C GLY A 277 27.04 -7.67 7.19
N VAL A 278 27.20 -6.56 7.92
CA VAL A 278 26.40 -6.24 9.11
C VAL A 278 25.67 -4.91 8.88
N CYS A 279 24.46 -4.80 9.45
CA CYS A 279 23.75 -3.55 9.58
C CYS A 279 23.03 -3.45 10.94
N SER A 280 22.57 -2.25 11.27
CA SER A 280 21.80 -1.97 12.49
C SER A 280 20.34 -1.66 12.14
N LEU A 281 19.42 -2.17 12.96
CA LEU A 281 17.99 -1.87 12.91
C LEU A 281 17.48 -1.56 14.32
N PRO A 282 16.43 -0.72 14.47
CA PRO A 282 15.75 -0.56 15.74
C PRO A 282 15.31 -1.92 16.30
N VAL A 283 15.30 -2.06 17.63
CA VAL A 283 14.78 -3.27 18.28
C VAL A 283 13.30 -3.46 17.92
N GLY A 284 12.93 -4.67 17.50
CA GLY A 284 11.57 -4.95 17.05
C GLY A 284 11.40 -6.22 16.23
N GLN A 285 10.19 -6.40 15.73
CA GLN A 285 9.80 -7.49 14.83
C GLN A 285 9.83 -7.00 13.39
N TYR A 286 10.42 -7.81 12.51
CA TYR A 286 10.59 -7.47 11.10
C TYR A 286 10.23 -8.64 10.18
N HIS A 287 9.99 -8.31 8.92
CA HIS A 287 10.10 -9.23 7.81
C HIS A 287 11.10 -8.69 6.79
N ILE A 288 11.76 -9.60 6.10
CA ILE A 288 12.59 -9.25 4.95
C ILE A 288 11.66 -8.74 3.85
N ASP A 289 11.88 -7.51 3.41
CA ASP A 289 11.18 -6.93 2.25
C ASP A 289 11.88 -7.38 0.97
N HIS A 290 13.18 -7.09 0.87
CA HIS A 290 14.03 -7.60 -0.21
C HIS A 290 15.50 -7.71 0.21
N TRP A 291 16.27 -8.46 -0.59
CA TRP A 291 17.72 -8.43 -0.58
C TRP A 291 18.26 -8.36 -2.00
N THR A 292 19.44 -7.80 -2.17
CA THR A 292 20.16 -7.71 -3.45
C THR A 292 21.55 -8.33 -3.33
N THR A 293 22.01 -9.02 -4.37
CA THR A 293 23.44 -9.29 -4.62
C THR A 293 23.81 -8.87 -6.03
N GLU A 294 25.04 -8.38 -6.22
CA GLU A 294 25.56 -7.97 -7.51
C GLU A 294 26.99 -8.50 -7.72
N ARG A 295 27.26 -9.07 -8.89
CA ARG A 295 28.61 -9.50 -9.30
C ARG A 295 28.84 -9.31 -10.79
N LYS A 296 30.10 -9.15 -11.19
CA LYS A 296 30.49 -9.18 -12.61
C LYS A 296 30.87 -10.59 -13.04
N ASP A 297 30.48 -10.97 -14.26
CA ASP A 297 31.02 -12.17 -14.91
C ASP A 297 32.40 -11.90 -15.53
N ASP A 298 33.07 -12.94 -16.04
CA ASP A 298 34.40 -12.85 -16.66
C ASP A 298 34.41 -11.94 -17.91
N ALA A 299 33.25 -11.72 -18.53
CA ALA A 299 33.06 -10.80 -19.64
C ALA A 299 32.72 -9.38 -19.19
N GLY A 300 32.81 -9.08 -17.88
CA GLY A 300 32.56 -7.78 -17.29
C GLY A 300 31.09 -7.38 -17.17
N ASN A 301 30.14 -8.27 -17.49
CA ASN A 301 28.72 -7.96 -17.37
C ASN A 301 28.30 -8.00 -15.91
N SER A 302 27.59 -6.97 -15.46
CA SER A 302 26.97 -6.96 -14.13
C SER A 302 25.74 -7.88 -14.12
N TRP A 303 25.67 -8.74 -13.11
CA TRP A 303 24.52 -9.56 -12.80
C TRP A 303 23.99 -9.17 -11.43
N LYS A 304 22.72 -8.76 -11.37
CA LYS A 304 22.01 -8.48 -10.12
C LYS A 304 20.92 -9.50 -9.88
N LEU A 305 20.90 -10.08 -8.69
CA LEU A 305 19.81 -10.89 -8.17
C LEU A 305 19.09 -10.11 -7.08
N GLN A 306 17.76 -10.20 -7.06
CA GLN A 306 16.94 -9.58 -6.02
C GLN A 306 15.88 -10.56 -5.52
N GLY A 307 15.98 -10.96 -4.26
CA GLY A 307 14.97 -11.78 -3.57
C GLY A 307 13.88 -10.91 -2.96
N SER A 308 12.62 -11.30 -3.12
CA SER A 308 11.44 -10.57 -2.61
C SER A 308 10.25 -11.51 -2.42
N ARG A 309 9.12 -11.00 -1.89
CA ARG A 309 7.87 -11.77 -1.68
C ARG A 309 8.07 -12.95 -0.73
N PHE A 310 8.71 -12.68 0.41
CA PHE A 310 8.90 -13.66 1.45
C PHE A 310 7.57 -14.11 2.05
N SER A 311 7.49 -15.39 2.40
CA SER A 311 6.40 -15.89 3.23
C SER A 311 6.67 -15.55 4.71
N LYS A 312 5.97 -16.22 5.64
CA LYS A 312 6.29 -16.14 7.07
C LYS A 312 7.75 -16.55 7.39
N SER A 313 8.41 -17.28 6.50
CA SER A 313 9.83 -17.64 6.58
C SER A 313 10.77 -16.43 6.59
N GLY A 314 10.35 -15.28 6.08
CA GLY A 314 11.16 -14.06 6.10
C GLY A 314 11.04 -13.23 7.37
N ARG A 315 10.33 -13.71 8.41
CA ARG A 315 10.15 -12.98 9.66
C ARG A 315 11.32 -13.22 10.61
N PHE A 316 11.76 -12.18 11.31
CA PHE A 316 12.84 -12.24 12.29
C PHE A 316 12.66 -11.14 13.37
N SER A 317 13.37 -11.29 14.48
CA SER A 317 13.35 -10.33 15.59
C SER A 317 14.74 -9.74 15.78
N VAL A 318 14.81 -8.45 16.05
CA VAL A 318 16.04 -7.72 16.39
C VAL A 318 15.98 -7.38 17.86
N ASN A 319 17.01 -7.79 18.62
CA ASN A 319 17.17 -7.50 20.05
C ASN A 319 18.45 -6.69 20.27
N GLU A 320 18.55 -5.95 21.38
CA GLU A 320 19.72 -5.11 21.71
C GLU A 320 21.01 -5.93 21.92
N ALA A 321 20.90 -7.05 22.65
CA ALA A 321 22.06 -7.78 23.14
C ALA A 321 22.63 -8.81 22.14
N GLU A 322 21.86 -9.23 21.15
CA GLU A 322 22.19 -10.38 20.29
C GLU A 322 22.32 -9.96 18.83
N GLU A 323 23.44 -10.35 18.21
CA GLU A 323 23.59 -10.31 16.77
C GLU A 323 22.81 -11.46 16.14
N ILE A 324 21.84 -11.14 15.27
CA ILE A 324 21.08 -12.15 14.52
C ILE A 324 21.69 -12.35 13.13
N GLU A 325 21.96 -13.60 12.77
CA GLU A 325 22.47 -13.96 11.45
C GLU A 325 21.31 -14.47 10.56
N LEU A 326 21.06 -13.83 9.43
CA LEU A 326 20.03 -14.27 8.48
C LEU A 326 20.61 -15.18 7.40
N SER A 327 19.94 -16.29 7.14
CA SER A 327 20.31 -17.22 6.05
C SER A 327 19.53 -16.91 4.77
N ILE A 328 19.90 -15.82 4.11
CA ILE A 328 19.30 -15.33 2.85
C ILE A 328 20.26 -15.47 1.66
N GLY A 329 19.83 -15.02 0.48
CA GLY A 329 20.67 -15.02 -0.73
C GLY A 329 20.82 -16.38 -1.40
N GLU A 330 21.94 -16.57 -2.09
CA GLU A 330 22.28 -17.81 -2.81
C GLU A 330 22.34 -19.05 -1.86
N PRO A 331 22.01 -20.28 -2.34
CA PRO A 331 21.76 -20.61 -3.74
C PRO A 331 20.35 -20.21 -4.21
N VAL A 332 20.26 -19.83 -5.48
CA VAL A 332 18.99 -19.59 -6.18
C VAL A 332 18.68 -20.81 -7.03
N ILE A 333 17.46 -21.33 -6.89
CA ILE A 333 17.01 -22.54 -7.55
C ILE A 333 16.04 -22.19 -8.66
N SER A 334 16.24 -22.75 -9.86
CA SER A 334 15.28 -22.64 -10.96
C SER A 334 14.23 -23.74 -10.86
N ILE A 335 12.98 -23.36 -10.68
CA ILE A 335 11.84 -24.27 -10.54
C ILE A 335 11.06 -24.29 -11.85
N LEU A 336 10.84 -25.48 -12.41
CA LEU A 336 9.96 -25.70 -13.56
C LEU A 336 8.68 -26.40 -13.08
N THR A 337 7.54 -25.76 -13.30
CA THR A 337 6.22 -26.33 -13.00
C THR A 337 5.44 -26.60 -14.27
N THR A 338 4.56 -27.61 -14.22
CA THR A 338 3.68 -27.97 -15.33
C THR A 338 2.22 -27.98 -14.87
N ARG A 339 1.32 -27.57 -15.76
CA ARG A 339 -0.13 -27.61 -15.53
C ARG A 339 -0.86 -28.02 -16.79
N ASP A 340 -1.77 -28.98 -16.67
CA ASP A 340 -2.67 -29.35 -17.75
C ASP A 340 -3.98 -28.55 -17.66
N ARG A 341 -4.42 -27.97 -18.79
CA ARG A 341 -5.69 -27.25 -18.88
C ARG A 341 -6.27 -27.37 -20.29
N ARG A 342 -7.48 -27.93 -20.40
CA ARG A 342 -8.24 -28.09 -21.66
C ARG A 342 -7.41 -28.74 -22.77
N GLY A 343 -6.70 -29.83 -22.46
CA GLY A 343 -5.87 -30.56 -23.41
C GLY A 343 -4.51 -29.92 -23.74
N ASN A 344 -4.22 -28.73 -23.22
CA ASN A 344 -2.91 -28.08 -23.36
C ASN A 344 -2.08 -28.25 -22.08
N ARG A 345 -0.78 -28.48 -22.25
CA ARG A 345 0.21 -28.49 -21.16
C ARG A 345 0.93 -27.15 -21.11
N TYR A 346 0.85 -26.48 -19.97
CA TYR A 346 1.49 -25.20 -19.69
C TYR A 346 2.72 -25.44 -18.84
N PHE A 347 3.80 -24.74 -19.16
CA PHE A 347 5.05 -24.76 -18.42
C PHE A 347 5.30 -23.37 -17.85
N SER A 348 5.79 -23.29 -16.62
CA SER A 348 6.20 -22.03 -15.99
C SER A 348 7.52 -22.24 -15.28
N GLN A 349 8.44 -21.30 -15.48
CA GLN A 349 9.73 -21.26 -14.78
C GLN A 349 9.73 -20.09 -13.80
N SER A 350 10.24 -20.33 -12.60
CA SER A 350 10.50 -19.31 -11.58
C SER A 350 11.88 -19.52 -10.97
N LEU A 351 12.45 -18.47 -10.38
CA LEU A 351 13.63 -18.56 -9.53
C LEU A 351 13.19 -18.38 -8.08
N GLU A 352 13.66 -19.26 -7.21
CA GLU A 352 13.38 -19.24 -5.77
C GLU A 352 14.68 -19.20 -4.97
N GLY A 353 14.69 -18.44 -3.88
CA GLY A 353 15.79 -18.42 -2.91
C GLY A 353 15.59 -19.41 -1.76
N LYS A 354 16.50 -19.38 -0.78
CA LYS A 354 16.53 -20.30 0.37
C LYS A 354 15.24 -20.31 1.20
N LEU A 355 14.56 -19.16 1.29
CA LEU A 355 13.35 -18.98 2.08
C LEU A 355 12.08 -19.10 1.24
N LYS A 356 12.20 -19.63 0.01
CA LYS A 356 11.15 -19.71 -1.02
C LYS A 356 10.65 -18.34 -1.48
N GLU A 357 11.48 -17.31 -1.31
CA GLU A 357 11.27 -16.00 -1.88
C GLU A 357 11.40 -16.04 -3.40
N SER A 358 10.70 -15.15 -4.09
CA SER A 358 10.83 -15.00 -5.54
C SER A 358 12.11 -14.22 -5.84
N VAL A 359 12.93 -14.73 -6.76
CA VAL A 359 14.16 -14.07 -7.18
C VAL A 359 14.03 -13.51 -8.59
N ALA A 360 14.31 -12.22 -8.75
CA ALA A 360 14.50 -11.58 -10.05
C ALA A 360 15.99 -11.58 -10.43
N ILE A 361 16.27 -11.67 -11.73
CA ILE A 361 17.63 -11.61 -12.28
C ILE A 361 17.71 -10.56 -13.38
N THR A 362 18.77 -9.75 -13.36
CA THR A 362 19.10 -8.81 -14.41
C THR A 362 20.56 -8.93 -14.83
N ARG A 363 20.85 -8.62 -16.09
CA ARG A 363 22.17 -8.52 -16.69
C ARG A 363 22.34 -7.11 -17.26
N ASN A 364 23.34 -6.37 -16.79
CA ASN A 364 23.60 -4.97 -17.14
C ASN A 364 22.33 -4.09 -16.99
N GLY A 365 21.62 -4.26 -15.86
CA GLY A 365 20.38 -3.55 -15.54
C GLY A 365 19.16 -3.97 -16.37
N LYS A 366 19.28 -4.94 -17.28
CA LYS A 366 18.19 -5.39 -18.15
C LYS A 366 17.80 -6.83 -17.82
N ARG A 367 16.52 -7.14 -17.99
CA ARG A 367 16.05 -8.53 -17.91
C ARG A 367 16.77 -9.35 -18.99
N PRO A 368 17.41 -10.49 -18.64
CA PRO A 368 18.10 -11.32 -19.63
C PRO A 368 17.10 -11.91 -20.65
N PRO A 369 17.55 -12.53 -21.75
CA PRO A 369 16.67 -13.30 -22.62
C PRO A 369 15.94 -14.40 -21.84
N ALA A 370 14.68 -14.65 -22.18
CA ALA A 370 13.91 -15.74 -21.58
C ALA A 370 14.60 -17.10 -21.84
N PRO A 371 14.54 -18.04 -20.87
CA PRO A 371 15.12 -19.36 -21.05
C PRO A 371 14.41 -20.15 -22.17
N LYS A 372 15.06 -21.19 -22.68
CA LYS A 372 14.46 -22.13 -23.63
C LYS A 372 13.94 -23.37 -22.92
N LEU A 373 12.82 -23.92 -23.39
CA LEU A 373 12.24 -25.16 -22.91
C LEU A 373 12.55 -26.28 -23.90
N HIS A 374 13.41 -27.22 -23.51
CA HIS A 374 13.67 -28.43 -24.28
C HIS A 374 12.81 -29.58 -23.74
N ILE A 375 12.01 -30.21 -24.59
CA ILE A 375 11.17 -31.35 -24.25
C ILE A 375 11.58 -32.52 -25.14
N ARG A 376 11.94 -33.63 -24.50
CA ARG A 376 12.29 -34.88 -25.17
C ARG A 376 11.51 -36.05 -24.57
N SER A 377 10.91 -36.88 -25.42
CA SER A 377 10.30 -38.14 -24.99
C SER A 377 11.38 -39.19 -24.72
N LYS A 378 11.09 -40.16 -23.85
CA LYS A 378 12.04 -41.21 -23.46
C LYS A 378 12.51 -42.07 -24.64
N ASP A 379 11.62 -42.32 -25.59
CA ASP A 379 11.89 -43.06 -26.83
C ASP A 379 12.53 -42.20 -27.94
N GLY A 380 12.68 -40.89 -27.71
CA GLY A 380 13.27 -39.95 -28.67
C GLY A 380 12.39 -39.60 -29.88
N THR A 381 11.15 -40.10 -29.94
CA THR A 381 10.22 -39.78 -31.05
C THR A 381 9.75 -38.32 -31.02
N TYR A 382 9.83 -37.68 -29.86
CA TYR A 382 9.58 -36.26 -29.67
C TYR A 382 10.83 -35.57 -29.12
N ASP A 383 11.34 -34.59 -29.86
CA ASP A 383 12.47 -33.75 -29.45
C ASP A 383 12.25 -32.34 -30.02
N ARG A 384 11.87 -31.41 -29.14
CA ARG A 384 11.50 -30.04 -29.53
C ARG A 384 11.98 -29.03 -28.50
N THR A 385 12.48 -27.89 -28.99
CA THR A 385 12.83 -26.72 -28.18
C THR A 385 11.83 -25.61 -28.44
N PHE A 386 11.35 -24.99 -27.36
CA PHE A 386 10.40 -23.89 -27.36
C PHE A 386 11.00 -22.67 -26.65
N ASP A 387 10.50 -21.49 -26.98
CA ASP A 387 10.87 -20.26 -26.29
C ASP A 387 9.89 -19.97 -25.15
N PHE A 388 10.40 -19.72 -23.94
CA PHE A 388 9.59 -19.08 -22.92
C PHE A 388 9.30 -17.63 -23.32
N ARG A 389 8.14 -17.13 -22.89
CA ARG A 389 7.86 -15.70 -22.84
C ARG A 389 7.78 -15.29 -21.40
N TYR A 390 8.30 -14.12 -21.10
CA TYR A 390 8.05 -13.51 -19.81
C TYR A 390 6.58 -13.18 -19.67
N GLY A 391 6.01 -13.62 -18.54
CA GLY A 391 4.63 -13.32 -18.14
C GLY A 391 4.56 -12.15 -17.18
#